data_AF-A0AAY5EU92-F1
#
_entry.id   AF-A0AAY5EU92-F1
#
_cell.length_a   1.000
_cell.length_b   1.000
_cell.length_c   1.000
_cell.angle_alpha   90.00
_cell.angle_beta   90.00
_cell.angle_gamma   90.00
#
_symmetry.space_group_name_H-M   'P 1'
#
loop_
_entity.id
_entity.type
_entity.pdbx_description
1 polymer ?
#
loop_
_entity_poly.entity_id
_entity_poly.type
_entity_poly.pdbx_seq_one_letter_code
_entity_poly.pdbx_strand_id
1 'polypeptide(L)' 'NESGGYMQKKGHVRRNWQERWFVLKPDVMEYYVSEDLKEKKGELQLDGSCVVEVKDQQGHSRKFKKLGSPT' A
#
# COMPACT_ATOMS: atom_id res chain seq x y z
N ASN A 1 -14.56 6.24 -3.11
CA ASN A 1 -13.87 6.95 -2.01
C ASN A 1 -12.41 6.58 -2.05
N GLU A 2 -11.55 7.58 -2.13
CA GLU A 2 -10.09 7.41 -2.02
C GLU A 2 -9.69 7.60 -0.55
N SER A 3 -8.70 6.88 -0.07
CA SER A 3 -8.19 7.02 1.30
C SER A 3 -6.68 7.24 1.29
N GLY A 4 -6.20 8.17 2.11
CA GLY A 4 -4.78 8.51 2.21
C GLY A 4 -4.22 8.34 3.62
N GLY A 5 -2.93 8.01 3.72
CA GLY A 5 -2.24 7.90 5.00
C GLY A 5 -0.73 7.76 4.89
N TYR A 6 -0.01 8.18 5.94
CA TYR A 6 1.43 7.97 6.05
C TYR A 6 1.75 6.53 6.44
N MET A 7 2.68 5.91 5.72
CA MET A 7 3.19 4.57 6.04
C MET A 7 4.69 4.50 5.77
N GLN A 8 5.39 3.61 6.48
CA GLN A 8 6.79 3.32 6.20
C GLN A 8 6.94 2.38 5.00
N LYS A 9 7.71 2.82 4.00
CA LYS A 9 8.06 2.02 2.83
C LYS A 9 9.52 1.61 2.89
N LYS A 10 9.80 0.30 2.81
CA LYS A 10 11.16 -0.22 2.65
C LYS A 10 11.61 -0.06 1.20
N GLY A 11 12.79 0.52 0.99
CA GLY A 11 13.40 0.60 -0.34
C GLY A 11 13.80 -0.77 -0.87
N HIS A 12 13.68 -0.97 -2.20
CA HIS A 12 14.02 -2.23 -2.87
C HIS A 12 15.54 -2.42 -2.96
N VAL A 13 16.25 -1.40 -3.48
CA VAL A 13 17.71 -1.42 -3.65
C VAL A 13 18.42 -1.12 -2.33
N ARG A 14 18.04 -0.02 -1.67
CA ARG A 14 18.55 0.36 -0.35
C ARG A 14 17.46 0.08 0.66
N ARG A 15 17.70 -0.88 1.57
CA ARG A 15 16.73 -1.40 2.55
C ARG A 15 16.34 -0.40 3.67
N ASN A 16 16.47 0.89 3.41
CA ASN A 16 16.08 1.94 4.34
C ASN A 16 14.55 2.05 4.34
N TRP A 17 13.99 2.29 5.52
CA TRP A 17 12.58 2.62 5.69
C TRP A 17 12.42 4.13 5.54
N GLN A 18 11.49 4.55 4.69
CA GLN A 18 11.15 5.96 4.51
C GLN A 18 9.65 6.13 4.64
N GLU A 19 9.23 7.16 5.37
CA GLU A 19 7.83 7.55 5.42
C GLU A 19 7.38 8.11 4.06
N ARG A 20 6.21 7.67 3.61
CA ARG A 20 5.58 8.09 2.35
C ARG A 20 4.08 8.25 2.56
N TRP A 21 3.50 9.20 1.86
CA TRP A 21 2.06 9.34 1.79
C TRP A 21 1.51 8.38 0.74
N PHE A 22 0.69 7.43 1.16
CA PHE A 22 0.04 6.48 0.26
C PHE A 22 -1.40 6.90 0.02
N VAL A 23 -1.84 6.81 -1.24
CA VAL A 23 -3.22 7.02 -1.66
C VAL A 23 -3.74 5.71 -2.23
N LEU A 24 -4.78 5.19 -1.60
CA LEU A 24 -5.50 4.00 -2.05
C LEU A 24 -6.68 4.43 -2.93
N LYS A 25 -6.61 4.07 -4.20
CA LYS A 25 -7.68 4.18 -5.19
C LYS A 25 -8.24 2.77 -5.48
N PRO A 26 -9.39 2.65 -6.20
CA PRO A 26 -10.03 1.35 -6.41
C PRO A 26 -9.13 0.26 -7.01
N ASP A 27 -8.28 0.62 -7.97
CA ASP A 27 -7.45 -0.31 -8.75
C ASP A 27 -5.95 0.01 -8.69
N VAL A 28 -5.56 1.07 -7.97
CA VAL A 28 -4.17 1.49 -7.87
C VAL A 28 -3.88 2.06 -6.49
N MET A 29 -2.69 1.75 -5.98
CA MET A 29 -2.13 2.42 -4.81
C MET A 29 -0.96 3.30 -5.25
N GLU A 30 -1.07 4.60 -5.05
CA GLU A 30 -0.02 5.56 -5.39
C GLU A 30 0.73 5.97 -4.12
N TYR A 31 1.98 6.39 -4.26
CA TYR A 31 2.72 6.94 -3.12
C TYR A 31 3.58 8.16 -3.49
N TYR A 32 3.62 9.10 -2.56
CA TYR A 32 4.16 10.44 -2.71
C TYR A 32 5.17 10.75 -1.60
N VAL A 33 5.91 11.85 -1.77
CA VAL A 33 6.78 12.37 -0.71
C VAL A 33 5.96 12.86 0.49
N SER A 34 4.87 13.58 0.24
CA SER A 34 3.97 14.17 1.24
C SER A 34 2.51 14.12 0.78
N GLU A 35 1.60 14.48 1.67
CA GLU A 35 0.15 14.61 1.40
C GLU A 35 -0.21 15.70 0.38
N ASP A 36 0.73 16.59 0.04
CA ASP A 36 0.52 17.64 -0.98
C ASP A 36 0.37 17.09 -2.41
N LEU A 37 0.64 15.79 -2.61
CA LEU A 37 0.57 15.08 -3.90
C LEU A 37 1.45 15.66 -5.02
N LYS A 38 2.37 16.57 -4.70
CA LYS A 38 3.24 17.26 -5.68
C LYS A 38 4.25 16.35 -6.33
N GLU A 39 4.77 15.37 -5.59
CA GLU A 39 5.86 14.50 -6.06
C GLU A 39 5.50 13.02 -5.89
N LYS A 40 5.00 12.42 -6.98
CA LYS A 40 4.70 10.99 -7.05
C LYS A 40 6.01 10.19 -7.15
N LYS A 41 6.20 9.25 -6.24
CA LYS A 41 7.38 8.35 -6.21
C LYS A 41 7.10 7.00 -6.86
N GLY A 42 5.84 6.61 -6.98
CA GLY A 42 5.44 5.46 -7.78
C GLY A 42 4.00 5.04 -7.54
N GLU A 43 3.65 3.90 -8.13
CA GLU A 43 2.33 3.28 -8.00
C GLU A 43 2.45 1.76 -7.99
N LEU A 44 1.40 1.11 -7.49
CA LEU A 44 1.20 -0.33 -7.50
C LEU A 44 -0.22 -0.60 -7.98
N GLN A 45 -0.35 -1.33 -9.09
CA GLN A 45 -1.63 -1.79 -9.59
C GLN A 45 -2.20 -2.84 -8.62
N LEU A 46 -3.44 -2.64 -8.18
CA LEU A 46 -4.13 -3.49 -7.22
C LEU A 46 -5.03 -4.48 -7.96
N ASP A 47 -4.44 -5.54 -8.50
CA ASP A 47 -5.19 -6.64 -9.09
C ASP A 47 -5.72 -7.63 -8.03
N GLY A 48 -6.47 -8.64 -8.46
CA GLY A 48 -6.98 -9.70 -7.58
C GLY A 48 -5.90 -10.59 -6.94
N SER A 49 -4.64 -10.46 -7.38
CA SER A 49 -3.50 -11.19 -6.82
C SER A 49 -2.85 -10.46 -5.64
N CYS A 50 -3.16 -9.18 -5.45
CA CYS A 50 -2.65 -8.38 -4.34
C CYS A 50 -3.12 -8.96 -2.99
N VAL A 51 -2.15 -9.33 -2.16
CA VAL A 51 -2.39 -9.86 -0.82
C VAL A 51 -1.91 -8.86 0.21
N VAL A 52 -2.80 -8.50 1.15
CA VAL A 52 -2.43 -7.71 2.32
C VAL A 52 -2.23 -8.67 3.50
N GLU A 53 -1.04 -8.65 4.08
CA GLU A 53 -0.74 -9.40 5.30
C GLU A 53 -0.63 -8.44 6.48
N VAL A 54 -1.57 -8.54 7.43
CA VAL A 54 -1.47 -7.83 8.70
C VAL A 54 -0.72 -8.74 9.66
N LYS A 55 0.46 -8.30 10.10
CA LYS A 55 1.21 -8.95 11.18
C LYS A 55 0.88 -8.23 12.47
N ASP A 56 0.30 -8.94 13.43
CA ASP A 56 0.21 -8.43 14.80
C ASP A 56 1.59 -8.50 15.47
N GLN A 57 1.75 -7.83 16.62
CA GLN A 57 2.98 -7.89 17.42
C GLN A 57 3.26 -9.28 18.01
N GLN A 58 2.33 -10.23 17.87
CA GLN A 58 2.41 -11.60 18.40
C GLN A 58 2.71 -12.65 17.30
N GLY A 59 2.88 -12.21 16.05
CA GLY A 59 3.24 -13.06 14.92
C GLY A 59 2.08 -13.72 14.16
N HIS A 60 0.81 -13.46 14.50
CA HIS A 60 -0.29 -13.96 13.70
C HIS A 60 -0.44 -13.12 12.42
N SER A 61 -0.30 -13.79 11.27
CA SER A 61 -0.54 -13.19 9.96
C SER A 61 -2.00 -13.41 9.55
N ARG A 62 -2.78 -12.33 9.43
CA ARG A 62 -4.09 -12.37 8.77
C ARG A 62 -3.91 -11.96 7.32
N LYS A 63 -4.16 -12.88 6.40
CA LYS A 63 -4.14 -12.61 4.96
C LYS A 63 -5.51 -12.13 4.51
N PHE A 64 -5.56 -10.91 3.99
CA PHE A 64 -6.72 -10.39 3.30
C PHE A 64 -6.46 -10.53 1.81
N LYS A 65 -7.25 -11.39 1.14
CA LYS A 65 -7.35 -11.41 -0.31
C LYS A 65 -8.60 -10.64 -0.69
N LYS A 66 -8.54 -9.83 -1.76
CA LYS A 66 -9.74 -9.28 -2.41
C LYS A 66 -10.52 -10.51 -2.91
N LEU A 67 -11.57 -10.89 -2.19
CA LEU A 67 -12.48 -11.93 -2.65
C LEU A 67 -13.03 -11.39 -3.98
N GLY A 68 -12.71 -12.09 -5.07
CA GLY A 68 -13.26 -11.76 -6.38
C GLY A 68 -14.78 -11.67 -6.26
N SER A 69 -15.35 -10.59 -6.78
CA SER A 69 -16.79 -10.41 -6.88
C SER A 69 -17.42 -11.70 -7.41
N PRO A 70 -18.45 -12.27 -6.76
CA PRO A 70 -19.20 -13.36 -7.37
C PRO A 70 -19.85 -12.78 -8.63
N THR A 71 -19.49 -13.33 -9.79
CA THR A 71 -20.31 -13.20 -11.01
C THR A 71 -21.65 -13.86 -10.80
#